data_AF-A0A8T4UI10-F1
#
_entry.id   AF-A0A8T4UI10-F1
#
_cell.length_a   1.000
_cell.length_b   1.000
_cell.length_c   1.000
_cell.angle_alpha   90.00
_cell.angle_beta   90.00
_cell.angle_gamma   90.00
#
_symmetry.space_group_name_H-M   'P 1'
#
loop_
_entity.id
_entity.type
_entity.pdbx_description
1 polymer ?
#
loop_
_entity_poly.entity_id
_entity_poly.type
_entity_poly.pdbx_seq_one_letter_code
_entity_poly.pdbx_strand_id
1 'polypeptide(L)' 'MDDADRLMETLTKRMYHVAGDELADKVLELFEGKKNDALIWFMATEVQALGYRTPYRMCEDGKGADVEAVIHNLEHGVFM' A
#
# COMPACT_ATOMS: atom_id res chain seq x y z
N MET A 1 25.42 1.83 -3.86
CA MET A 1 23.98 1.67 -3.70
C MET A 1 23.66 0.31 -4.28
N ASP A 2 23.16 -0.60 -3.45
CA ASP A 2 22.90 -1.99 -3.82
C ASP A 2 21.71 -2.06 -4.79
N ASP A 3 21.64 -3.10 -5.64
CA ASP A 3 20.53 -3.24 -6.59
C ASP A 3 19.19 -3.39 -5.86
N ALA A 4 19.19 -3.98 -4.67
CA ALA A 4 18.02 -4.08 -3.81
C ALA A 4 17.50 -2.71 -3.34
N ASP A 5 18.39 -1.80 -2.94
CA ASP A 5 18.03 -0.43 -2.54
C ASP A 5 17.42 0.36 -3.70
N ARG A 6 17.97 0.21 -4.92
CA ARG A 6 17.43 0.87 -6.11
C ARG A 6 16.04 0.36 -6.48
N LEU A 7 15.81 -0.93 -6.32
CA LEU A 7 14.50 -1.53 -6.54
C LEU A 7 13.49 -0.99 -5.51
N MET A 8 13.83 -1.02 -4.22
CA MET A 8 13.00 -0.49 -3.13
C MET A 8 12.62 0.98 -3.36
N GLU A 9 13.58 1.82 -3.77
CA GLU A 9 13.30 3.22 -4.08
C GLU A 9 12.35 3.35 -5.27
N THR A 10 12.55 2.55 -6.32
CA THR A 10 11.70 2.57 -7.52
C THR A 10 10.27 2.15 -7.21
N LEU A 11 10.10 1.10 -6.42
CA LEU A 11 8.79 0.62 -5.98
C LEU A 11 8.12 1.64 -5.05
N THR A 12 8.87 2.24 -4.12
CA THR A 12 8.35 3.33 -3.27
C THR A 12 7.84 4.48 -4.13
N LYS A 13 8.63 4.99 -5.08
CA LYS A 13 8.21 6.05 -6.01
C LYS A 13 6.95 5.67 -6.78
N ARG A 14 6.84 4.40 -7.21
CA ARG A 14 5.66 3.91 -7.92
C ARG A 14 4.42 3.84 -7.03
N MET A 15 4.57 3.46 -5.76
CA MET A 15 3.48 3.52 -4.78
C MET A 15 2.98 4.96 -4.63
N TYR A 16 3.86 5.93 -4.38
CA TYR A 16 3.49 7.35 -4.29
C TYR A 16 2.81 7.86 -5.57
N HIS A 17 3.31 7.48 -6.74
CA HIS A 17 2.72 7.88 -8.01
C HIS A 17 1.28 7.38 -8.20
N VAL A 18 0.99 6.14 -7.80
CA VAL A 18 -0.31 5.50 -8.05
C VAL A 18 -1.31 5.79 -6.91
N ALA A 19 -0.84 5.77 -5.66
CA ALA A 19 -1.68 6.01 -4.48
C ALA A 19 -1.92 7.50 -4.20
N GLY A 20 -1.01 8.37 -4.66
CA GLY A 20 -0.89 9.73 -4.14
C GLY A 20 -0.16 9.77 -2.79
N ASP A 21 0.33 10.95 -2.44
CA ASP A 21 1.21 11.13 -1.28
C ASP A 21 0.53 10.75 0.04
N GLU A 22 -0.69 11.23 0.28
CA GLU A 22 -1.43 10.99 1.54
C GLU A 22 -1.67 9.50 1.80
N LEU A 23 -2.10 8.76 0.79
CA LEU A 23 -2.36 7.33 0.93
C LEU A 23 -1.05 6.54 1.06
N ALA A 24 -0.02 6.90 0.31
CA ALA A 24 1.29 6.26 0.41
C ALA A 24 1.90 6.44 1.80
N ASP A 25 1.77 7.63 2.41
CA ASP A 25 2.23 7.88 3.77
C ASP A 25 1.45 7.04 4.79
N LYS A 26 0.12 6.98 4.70
CA LYS A 26 -0.71 6.10 5.56
C LYS A 26 -0.31 4.63 5.47
N VAL A 27 0.01 4.15 4.27
CA VAL A 27 0.50 2.78 4.08
C VAL A 27 1.84 2.59 4.80
N LEU A 28 2.76 3.55 4.73
CA LEU A 28 4.03 3.43 5.46
C LEU A 28 3.81 3.49 6.98
N GLU A 29 2.92 4.34 7.45
CA GLU A 29 2.57 4.48 8.87
C GLU A 29 1.96 3.19 9.44
N LEU A 30 1.07 2.54 8.69
CA LEU A 30 0.45 1.26 9.04
C LEU A 30 1.50 0.17 9.34
N PHE A 31 2.66 0.22 8.67
CA PHE A 31 3.76 -0.72 8.85
C PHE A 31 4.93 -0.14 9.64
N GLU A 32 4.71 0.93 10.42
CA GLU A 32 5.72 1.57 11.27
C GLU A 32 6.99 1.99 10.49
N GLY A 33 6.82 2.39 9.23
CA GLY A 33 7.92 2.77 8.33
C GLY A 33 8.72 1.58 7.77
N LYS A 34 8.30 0.32 8.00
CA LYS A 34 8.90 -0.88 7.38
C LYS A 34 8.55 -0.92 5.90
N LYS A 35 9.31 -0.18 5.10
CA LYS A 35 9.09 0.01 3.65
C LYS A 35 8.88 -1.29 2.88
N ASN A 36 9.66 -2.32 3.19
CA ASN A 36 9.54 -3.60 2.50
C ASN A 36 8.17 -4.26 2.75
N ASP A 37 7.71 -4.27 4.00
CA ASP A 37 6.42 -4.89 4.37
C ASP A 37 5.25 -4.09 3.79
N ALA A 38 5.33 -2.76 3.86
CA ALA A 38 4.39 -1.84 3.22
C ALA A 38 4.28 -2.08 1.71
N LEU A 39 5.42 -2.21 1.01
CA LEU A 39 5.46 -2.46 -0.43
C LEU A 39 4.90 -3.85 -0.78
N ILE A 40 5.23 -4.87 -0.01
CA ILE A 40 4.68 -6.23 -0.20
C ILE A 40 3.16 -6.18 -0.05
N TRP A 41 2.66 -5.58 1.03
CA TRP A 41 1.22 -5.46 1.26
C TRP A 41 0.52 -4.68 0.14
N PHE A 42 1.08 -3.54 -0.26
CA PHE A 42 0.48 -2.68 -1.26
C PHE A 42 0.49 -3.30 -2.66
N MET A 43 1.60 -3.91 -3.06
CA MET A 43 1.81 -4.35 -4.45
C MET A 43 1.49 -5.82 -4.70
N ALA A 44 1.71 -6.69 -3.71
CA ALA A 44 1.71 -8.13 -3.90
C ALA A 44 0.66 -8.87 -3.05
N THR A 45 0.11 -8.26 -2.01
CA THR A 45 -0.90 -8.91 -1.15
C THR A 45 -2.31 -8.62 -1.66
N GLU A 46 -3.06 -9.67 -1.97
CA GLU A 46 -4.49 -9.57 -2.23
C GLU A 46 -5.26 -9.40 -0.92
N VAL A 47 -6.16 -8.42 -0.89
CA VAL A 47 -6.96 -8.10 0.29
C VAL A 47 -8.41 -8.54 0.03
N GLN A 48 -8.95 -9.37 0.92
CA GLN A 48 -10.32 -9.88 0.81
C GLN A 48 -11.36 -8.75 0.76
N ALA A 49 -11.20 -7.73 1.60
CA ALA A 49 -12.07 -6.55 1.62
C ALA A 49 -12.05 -5.74 0.30
N LEU A 50 -11.01 -5.91 -0.53
CA LEU A 50 -10.89 -5.31 -1.85
C LEU A 50 -11.33 -6.27 -2.98
N GLY A 51 -12.03 -7.36 -2.62
CA GLY A 51 -12.46 -8.40 -3.57
C GLY A 51 -11.31 -9.26 -4.07
N TYR A 52 -10.37 -9.60 -3.18
CA TYR A 52 -9.14 -10.35 -3.51
C TYR A 52 -8.29 -9.64 -4.57
N ARG A 53 -8.15 -8.31 -4.44
CA ARG A 53 -7.27 -7.50 -5.28
C ARG A 53 -6.21 -6.82 -4.43
N THR A 54 -5.10 -6.49 -5.06
CA THR A 54 -4.03 -5.74 -4.40
C THR A 54 -4.41 -4.26 -4.26
N PRO A 55 -3.99 -3.58 -3.18
CA PRO A 55 -4.15 -2.14 -3.02
C PRO A 55 -3.62 -1.35 -4.23
N TYR A 56 -2.50 -1.77 -4.81
CA TYR A 56 -1.93 -1.21 -6.04
C TYR A 56 -2.93 -1.21 -7.19
N ARG A 57 -3.57 -2.36 -7.48
CA ARG A 57 -4.56 -2.46 -8.56
C ARG A 57 -5.80 -1.61 -8.29
N MET A 58 -6.21 -1.49 -7.02
CA MET A 58 -7.32 -0.62 -6.66
C MET A 58 -6.98 0.85 -6.91
N CYS A 59 -5.76 1.29 -6.57
CA CYS A 59 -5.31 2.64 -6.83
C CYS A 59 -5.13 2.93 -8.34
N GLU A 60 -4.61 1.97 -9.13
CA GLU A 60 -4.56 2.08 -10.60
C GLU A 60 -5.95 2.28 -11.23
N ASP A 61 -6.98 1.66 -10.64
CA ASP A 61 -8.37 1.80 -11.09
C ASP A 61 -9.06 3.08 -10.56
N GLY A 62 -8.33 3.97 -9.87
CA GLY A 62 -8.87 5.18 -9.25
C GLY A 62 -9.71 4.92 -8.00
N LYS A 63 -9.59 3.73 -7.39
CA LYS A 63 -10.31 3.30 -6.18
C LYS A 63 -9.46 3.39 -4.91
N GLY A 64 -8.62 4.43 -4.81
CA GLY A 64 -7.77 4.65 -3.63
C GLY A 64 -8.57 4.79 -2.32
N ALA A 65 -9.79 5.33 -2.38
CA ALA A 65 -10.68 5.46 -1.23
C ALA A 65 -11.07 4.11 -0.59
N ASP A 66 -11.21 3.05 -1.40
CA ASP A 66 -11.48 1.70 -0.89
C ASP A 66 -10.28 1.15 -0.10
N VAL A 67 -9.05 1.48 -0.56
CA VAL A 67 -7.81 1.12 0.13
C VAL A 67 -7.70 1.89 1.45
N GLU A 68 -8.00 3.18 1.43
CA GLU A 68 -8.00 4.02 2.64
C GLU A 68 -8.97 3.50 3.70
N ALA A 69 -10.17 3.07 3.29
CA ALA A 69 -11.14 2.46 4.19
C ALA A 69 -10.61 1.16 4.82
N VAL A 70 -9.88 0.34 4.06
CA VAL A 70 -9.21 -0.85 4.59
C VAL A 70 -8.15 -0.46 5.63
N ILE A 71 -7.30 0.52 5.33
CA ILE A 71 -6.26 0.98 6.28
C ILE A 71 -6.91 1.45 7.58
N HIS A 72 -7.94 2.29 7.49
CA HIS A 72 -8.69 2.76 8.65
C HIS A 72 -9.24 1.60 9.50
N ASN A 73 -9.77 0.56 8.86
CA ASN A 73 -10.26 -0.62 9.58
C ASN A 73 -9.14 -1.41 10.27
N LEU A 74 -7.98 -1.55 9.62
CA LEU A 74 -6.82 -2.22 10.19
C LEU A 74 -6.28 -1.47 11.41
N GLU A 75 -6.20 -0.13 11.36
CA GLU A 75 -5.77 0.72 12.48
C GLU A 75 -6.67 0.58 13.71
N HIS A 76 -7.97 0.33 13.48
CA HIS A 76 -8.96 0.16 14.55
C HIS A 76 -9.16 -1.31 14.97
N GLY A 77 -8.33 -2.24 14.45
CA GLY A 77 -8.41 -3.66 14.77
C GLY A 77 -9.66 -4.37 14.24
N VAL A 78 -10.31 -3.80 13.22
CA VAL A 78 -11.45 -4.39 12.54
C VAL A 78 -10.94 -5.31 11.43
N PHE A 79 -10.89 -6.62 11.72
CA PHE A 79 -10.55 -7.63 10.74
C PHE A 79 -11.81 -8.02 9.95
N MET A 80 -11.80 -7.81 8.62
CA MET A 80 -12.89 -8.15 7.69
C MET A 80 -12.53 -9.33 6.79
#